data_AF-A0A412PIL1-F1
#
_entry.id   AF-A0A412PIL1-F1
#
_cell.length_a   1.000
_cell.length_b   1.000
_cell.length_c   1.000
_cell.angle_alpha   90.00
_cell.angle_beta   90.00
_cell.angle_gamma   90.00
#
_symmetry.space_group_name_H-M   'P 1'
#
loop_
_entity.id
_entity.type
_entity.pdbx_description
1 polymer ?
#
loop_
_entity_poly.entity_id
_entity_poly.type
_entity_poly.pdbx_seq_one_letter_code
_entity_poly.pdbx_strand_id
1 'polypeptide(L)'
;MYIENKYWKNYIGDTDDSLNLIAFLEEQGSNKIAFSKILKKIGLHKQGENFRKTVSSLGFTNSIGIDVDFHFAIDVITDLAAILLECKVSGSVDLHELEPFDTSSRIINIIATPEDYELLDRILADFSNNPLEYDLCELVPQEDILEMAEICESLRQELLS
;
A
#
# COMPACT_ATOMS: atom_id res chain seq x y z
N MET A 1 -13.03 -9.06 -6.27
CA MET A 1 -11.77 -8.44 -6.77
C MET A 1 -10.67 -9.49 -7.10
N TYR A 2 -9.72 -9.24 -8.02
CA TYR A 2 -8.63 -10.21 -8.36
C TYR A 2 -7.69 -10.49 -7.18
N ILE A 3 -7.36 -9.47 -6.38
CA ILE A 3 -6.42 -9.60 -5.24
C ILE A 3 -7.04 -10.21 -3.96
N GLU A 4 -8.37 -10.32 -3.86
CA GLU A 4 -9.13 -10.63 -2.62
C GLU A 4 -8.78 -11.97 -1.96
N ASN A 5 -8.48 -13.00 -2.76
CA ASN A 5 -8.15 -14.34 -2.25
C ASN A 5 -6.65 -14.68 -2.45
N LYS A 6 -5.82 -13.65 -2.66
CA LYS A 6 -4.40 -13.81 -2.96
C LYS A 6 -3.53 -13.00 -2.00
N TYR A 7 -3.87 -11.72 -1.84
CA TYR A 7 -3.03 -10.74 -1.16
C TYR A 7 -3.82 -9.92 -0.14
N TRP A 8 -4.99 -9.40 -0.55
CA TRP A 8 -5.80 -8.54 0.32
C TRP A 8 -6.43 -9.34 1.47
N LYS A 9 -6.47 -8.77 2.69
CA LYS A 9 -6.90 -9.44 3.94
C LYS A 9 -6.09 -10.69 4.29
N ASN A 10 -4.82 -10.71 3.86
CA ASN A 10 -3.85 -11.74 4.16
C ASN A 10 -2.51 -11.06 4.47
N TYR A 11 -2.42 -10.42 5.64
CA TYR A 11 -1.35 -9.50 6.07
C TYR A 11 -1.21 -8.20 5.26
N ILE A 12 -1.62 -8.18 4.00
CA ILE A 12 -1.74 -6.97 3.17
C ILE A 12 -3.21 -6.53 3.16
N GLY A 13 -3.48 -5.26 3.41
CA GLY A 13 -4.85 -4.73 3.47
C GLY A 13 -5.62 -5.08 4.73
N ASP A 14 -4.92 -5.44 5.81
CA ASP A 14 -5.51 -5.93 7.08
C ASP A 14 -5.04 -5.12 8.31
N THR A 15 -4.63 -3.86 8.12
CA THR A 15 -4.15 -2.99 9.21
C THR A 15 -4.92 -1.66 9.27
N ASP A 16 -4.75 -0.92 10.37
CA ASP A 16 -5.29 0.45 10.49
C ASP A 16 -4.71 1.38 9.41
N ASP A 17 -3.46 1.17 8.98
CA ASP A 17 -2.85 1.88 7.87
C ASP A 17 -3.58 1.59 6.54
N SER A 18 -4.08 0.37 6.34
CA SER A 18 -4.92 0.00 5.19
C SER A 18 -6.22 0.80 5.17
N LEU A 19 -6.88 0.94 6.33
CA LEU A 19 -8.11 1.74 6.47
C LEU A 19 -7.84 3.22 6.17
N ASN A 20 -6.75 3.76 6.72
CA ASN A 20 -6.31 5.13 6.47
C ASN A 20 -5.99 5.37 4.99
N LEU A 21 -5.40 4.38 4.30
CA LEU A 21 -5.11 4.47 2.88
C LEU A 21 -6.39 4.48 2.05
N ILE A 22 -7.39 3.66 2.39
CA ILE A 22 -8.68 3.66 1.71
C ILE A 22 -9.38 5.01 1.88
N ALA A 23 -9.43 5.54 3.11
CA ALA A 23 -9.98 6.86 3.39
C ALA A 23 -9.26 7.96 2.59
N PHE A 24 -7.93 7.92 2.51
CA PHE A 24 -7.16 8.82 1.65
C PHE A 24 -7.58 8.73 0.19
N LEU A 25 -7.71 7.52 -0.36
CA LEU A 25 -8.07 7.27 -1.75
C LEU A 25 -9.51 7.73 -2.05
N GLU A 26 -10.41 7.60 -1.08
CA GLU A 26 -11.81 8.04 -1.20
C GLU A 26 -11.94 9.55 -1.38
N GLU A 27 -11.07 10.33 -0.73
CA GLU A 27 -11.08 11.79 -0.82
C GLU A 27 -10.38 12.36 -2.06
N GLN A 28 -9.82 11.51 -2.95
CA GLN A 28 -9.15 12.01 -4.14
C GLN A 28 -10.14 12.62 -5.13
N GLY A 29 -9.80 13.75 -5.76
CA GLY A 29 -10.71 14.42 -6.71
C GLY A 29 -10.87 13.74 -8.08
N SER A 30 -10.10 12.68 -8.38
CA SER A 30 -10.06 12.02 -9.69
C SER A 30 -10.15 10.52 -9.52
N ASN A 31 -10.85 9.84 -10.44
CA ASN A 31 -10.88 8.37 -10.48
C ASN A 31 -9.58 7.81 -11.05
N LYS A 32 -8.84 8.57 -11.86
CA LYS A 32 -7.50 8.17 -12.33
C LYS A 32 -6.44 8.87 -11.49
N ILE A 33 -5.63 8.11 -10.77
CA ILE A 33 -4.70 8.63 -9.76
C ILE A 33 -3.30 8.14 -10.10
N ALA A 34 -2.33 9.04 -10.22
CA ALA A 34 -0.94 8.64 -10.43
C ALA A 34 -0.33 8.11 -9.13
N PHE A 35 0.38 6.98 -9.19
CA PHE A 35 1.05 6.35 -8.06
C PHE A 35 2.02 7.32 -7.38
N SER A 36 2.91 7.95 -8.14
CA SER A 36 3.81 8.99 -7.64
C SER A 36 3.10 10.19 -6.98
N LYS A 37 1.86 10.51 -7.37
CA LYS A 37 1.06 11.56 -6.71
C LYS A 37 0.57 11.11 -5.33
N ILE A 38 0.24 9.84 -5.16
CA ILE A 38 -0.10 9.26 -3.87
C ILE A 38 1.10 9.39 -2.95
N LEU A 39 2.27 8.86 -3.35
CA LEU A 39 3.51 8.90 -2.56
C LEU A 39 3.88 10.33 -2.10
N LYS A 40 3.66 11.33 -2.96
CA LYS A 40 3.89 12.74 -2.62
C LYS A 40 2.92 13.23 -1.55
N LYS A 41 1.63 12.95 -1.72
CA LYS A 41 0.57 13.44 -0.85
C LYS A 41 0.64 12.86 0.56
N ILE A 42 0.95 11.58 0.70
CA ILE A 42 1.02 10.91 2.01
C ILE A 42 2.42 10.94 2.63
N GLY A 43 3.37 11.63 2.01
CA GLY A 43 4.71 11.80 2.55
C GLY A 43 5.70 10.66 2.29
N LEU A 44 5.30 9.54 1.66
CA LEU A 44 6.20 8.41 1.39
C LEU A 44 7.44 8.77 0.56
N HIS A 45 7.34 9.78 -0.31
CA HIS A 45 8.49 10.31 -1.05
C HIS A 45 9.65 10.81 -0.14
N LYS A 46 9.38 11.08 1.14
CA LYS A 46 10.38 11.52 2.13
C LYS A 46 11.22 10.36 2.69
N GLN A 47 10.81 9.10 2.48
CA GLN A 47 11.59 7.92 2.89
C GLN A 47 12.96 7.86 2.22
N GLY A 48 13.11 8.50 1.04
CA GLY A 48 14.34 8.43 0.27
C GLY A 48 14.57 6.99 -0.22
N GLU A 49 15.74 6.43 0.08
CA GLU A 49 16.11 5.09 -0.38
C GLU A 49 15.77 3.98 0.61
N ASN A 50 15.63 4.29 1.90
CA ASN A 50 15.48 3.31 2.97
C ASN A 50 14.03 3.23 3.47
N PHE A 51 13.36 2.12 3.18
CA PHE A 51 11.99 1.85 3.62
C PHE A 51 11.91 0.94 4.86
N ARG A 52 13.05 0.48 5.38
CA ARG A 52 13.12 -0.37 6.58
C ARG A 52 12.76 0.39 7.86
N LYS A 53 12.80 1.72 7.82
CA LYS A 53 12.44 2.59 8.93
C LYS A 53 11.53 3.69 8.45
N THR A 54 10.41 3.84 9.12
CA THR A 54 9.39 4.83 8.83
C THR A 54 9.83 6.19 9.37
N VAL A 55 9.88 7.19 8.50
CA VAL A 55 10.06 8.58 8.94
C VAL A 55 8.79 9.07 9.63
N SER A 56 8.95 9.89 10.67
CA SER A 56 7.88 10.33 11.57
C SER A 56 6.86 11.32 10.97
N SER A 57 6.66 11.36 9.64
CA SER A 57 5.79 12.35 8.98
C SER A 57 5.02 11.81 7.76
N LEU A 58 4.59 10.54 7.84
CA LEU A 58 3.67 9.94 6.88
C LEU A 58 2.23 10.17 7.31
N GLY A 59 1.37 10.56 6.37
CA GLY A 59 -0.02 10.87 6.66
C GLY A 59 -0.60 11.93 5.74
N PHE A 60 -1.85 12.28 6.00
CA PHE A 60 -2.58 13.33 5.30
C PHE A 60 -3.60 13.98 6.23
N THR A 61 -3.99 15.21 5.93
CA THR A 61 -5.14 15.85 6.59
C THR A 61 -6.38 15.55 5.75
N ASN A 62 -7.39 14.94 6.36
CA ASN A 62 -8.64 14.58 5.68
C ASN A 62 -9.54 15.80 5.44
N SER A 63 -10.65 15.61 4.73
CA SER A 63 -11.58 16.67 4.32
C SER A 63 -12.24 17.43 5.47
N ILE A 64 -12.30 16.84 6.66
CA ILE A 64 -12.83 17.47 7.89
C ILE A 64 -11.74 18.09 8.78
N GLY A 65 -10.48 18.08 8.33
CA GLY A 65 -9.36 18.75 9.01
C GLY A 65 -8.67 17.91 10.09
N ILE A 66 -8.85 16.58 10.08
CA ILE A 66 -8.18 15.66 11.00
C ILE A 66 -6.91 15.14 10.34
N ASP A 67 -5.79 15.20 11.06
CA ASP A 67 -4.54 14.57 10.64
C ASP A 67 -4.62 13.06 10.88
N VAL A 68 -4.43 12.31 9.81
CA VAL A 68 -4.41 10.84 9.77
C VAL A 68 -2.98 10.43 9.42
N ASP A 69 -2.36 9.63 10.28
CA ASP A 69 -1.00 9.14 10.11
C ASP A 69 -0.95 7.72 9.54
N PHE A 70 0.22 7.37 9.00
CA PHE A 70 0.58 6.00 8.69
C PHE A 70 1.72 5.58 9.59
N HIS A 71 1.58 4.42 10.23
CA HIS A 71 2.54 3.94 11.21
C HIS A 71 3.75 3.28 10.54
N PHE A 72 3.53 2.46 9.52
CA PHE A 72 4.60 1.76 8.82
C PHE A 72 4.60 2.05 7.32
N ALA A 73 5.73 2.54 6.81
CA ALA A 73 5.88 2.82 5.39
C ALA A 73 5.75 1.57 4.53
N ILE A 74 6.21 0.42 5.03
CA ILE A 74 6.16 -0.84 4.27
C ILE A 74 4.73 -1.34 4.12
N ASP A 75 3.90 -1.26 5.16
CA ASP A 75 2.48 -1.66 5.10
C ASP A 75 1.74 -0.89 4.01
N VAL A 76 1.90 0.43 3.99
CA VAL A 76 1.28 1.28 2.97
C VAL A 76 1.81 0.96 1.56
N ILE A 77 3.09 0.62 1.43
CA ILE A 77 3.69 0.24 0.13
C ILE A 77 3.13 -1.10 -0.35
N THR A 78 3.02 -2.12 0.50
CA THR A 78 2.46 -3.43 0.13
C THR A 78 0.99 -3.31 -0.24
N ASP A 79 0.22 -2.49 0.48
CA ASP A 79 -1.19 -2.23 0.17
C ASP A 79 -1.34 -1.52 -1.17
N LEU A 80 -0.55 -0.48 -1.41
CA LEU A 80 -0.54 0.23 -2.68
C LEU A 80 -0.12 -0.68 -3.84
N ALA A 81 0.82 -1.61 -3.62
CA ALA A 81 1.23 -2.58 -4.64
C ALA A 81 0.10 -3.55 -4.99
N ALA A 82 -0.64 -4.04 -3.99
CA ALA A 82 -1.81 -4.90 -4.20
C ALA A 82 -2.93 -4.16 -4.95
N ILE A 83 -3.27 -2.94 -4.53
CA ILE A 83 -4.28 -2.11 -5.21
C ILE A 83 -3.86 -1.77 -6.65
N LEU A 84 -2.57 -1.51 -6.87
CA LEU A 84 -2.02 -1.29 -8.20
C LEU A 84 -2.12 -2.55 -9.07
N LEU A 85 -1.84 -3.74 -8.53
CA LEU A 85 -2.02 -5.01 -9.24
C LEU A 85 -3.47 -5.21 -9.65
N GLU A 86 -4.43 -4.92 -8.77
CA GLU A 86 -5.86 -4.95 -9.12
C GLU A 86 -6.17 -4.01 -10.29
N CYS A 87 -5.70 -2.76 -10.22
CA CYS A 87 -5.90 -1.79 -11.30
C CYS A 87 -5.24 -2.23 -12.60
N LYS A 88 -4.07 -2.89 -12.54
CA LYS A 88 -3.35 -3.41 -13.71
C LYS A 88 -4.11 -4.55 -14.39
N VAL A 89 -4.68 -5.48 -13.62
CA VAL A 89 -5.38 -6.67 -14.13
C VAL A 89 -6.82 -6.37 -14.53
N SER A 90 -7.56 -5.69 -13.66
CA SER A 90 -9.01 -5.46 -13.80
C SER A 90 -9.33 -4.10 -14.42
N GLY A 91 -8.35 -3.19 -14.54
CA GLY A 91 -8.52 -1.84 -15.07
C GLY A 91 -8.99 -0.81 -14.03
N SER A 92 -9.47 -1.26 -12.88
CA SER A 92 -9.91 -0.43 -11.75
C SER A 92 -10.14 -1.27 -10.50
N VAL A 93 -10.31 -0.61 -9.36
CA VAL A 93 -10.76 -1.19 -8.09
C VAL A 93 -11.95 -0.39 -7.55
N ASP A 94 -12.93 -1.05 -6.95
CA ASP A 94 -13.94 -0.37 -6.11
C ASP A 94 -13.44 -0.36 -4.66
N LEU A 95 -13.29 0.82 -4.06
CA LEU A 95 -12.84 0.94 -2.67
C LEU A 95 -13.80 0.27 -1.69
N HIS A 96 -15.10 0.16 -2.03
CA HIS A 96 -16.06 -0.59 -1.21
C HIS A 96 -15.77 -2.10 -1.19
N GLU A 97 -15.16 -2.66 -2.23
CA GLU A 97 -14.74 -4.08 -2.20
C GLU A 97 -13.53 -4.31 -1.28
N LEU A 98 -12.70 -3.27 -1.07
CA LEU A 98 -11.58 -3.32 -0.12
C LEU A 98 -12.07 -3.27 1.33
N GLU A 99 -13.00 -2.35 1.63
CA GLU A 99 -13.61 -2.17 2.96
C GLU A 99 -15.14 -1.96 2.90
N PRO A 100 -15.94 -3.05 2.91
CA PRO A 100 -17.38 -2.98 2.67
C PRO A 100 -18.20 -2.34 3.78
N PHE A 101 -17.70 -2.22 5.00
CA PHE A 101 -18.52 -1.78 6.13
C PHE A 101 -18.59 -0.26 6.23
N ASP A 102 -17.47 0.43 5.97
CA ASP A 102 -17.34 1.87 6.23
C ASP A 102 -17.03 2.71 4.98
N THR A 103 -16.82 2.09 3.81
CA THR A 103 -16.46 2.82 2.57
C THR A 103 -17.60 2.83 1.55
N SER A 104 -17.91 3.98 0.96
CA SER A 104 -18.91 4.06 -0.12
C SER A 104 -18.34 3.53 -1.44
N SER A 105 -19.20 3.00 -2.33
CA SER A 105 -18.74 2.57 -3.66
C SER A 105 -18.10 3.73 -4.40
N ARG A 106 -16.83 3.52 -4.78
CA ARG A 106 -16.00 4.49 -5.46
C ARG A 106 -14.94 3.76 -6.26
N ILE A 107 -15.09 3.82 -7.57
CA ILE A 107 -14.22 3.13 -8.51
C ILE A 107 -13.05 4.03 -8.90
N ILE A 108 -11.83 3.57 -8.65
CA ILE A 108 -10.59 4.25 -9.01
C ILE A 108 -9.67 3.37 -9.86
N ASN A 109 -8.72 4.00 -10.54
CA ASN A 109 -7.64 3.37 -11.29
C ASN A 109 -6.33 4.08 -10.92
N ILE A 110 -5.44 3.35 -10.25
CA ILE A 110 -4.08 3.82 -9.98
C ILE A 110 -3.20 3.49 -11.19
N ILE A 111 -2.51 4.51 -11.70
CA ILE A 111 -1.55 4.37 -12.80
C ILE A 111 -0.12 4.56 -12.29
N ALA A 112 0.76 3.66 -12.68
CA ALA A 112 2.19 3.69 -12.37
C ALA A 112 3.01 3.89 -13.66
N THR A 113 4.10 4.66 -13.55
CA THR A 113 5.11 4.76 -14.61
C THR A 113 6.16 3.64 -14.47
N PRO A 114 7.04 3.43 -15.46
CA PRO A 114 8.15 2.49 -15.31
C PRO A 114 9.00 2.75 -14.06
N GLU A 115 9.25 4.02 -13.73
CA GLU A 115 10.01 4.41 -12.53
C GLU A 115 9.27 4.06 -11.23
N ASP A 116 7.93 4.14 -11.21
CA ASP A 116 7.11 3.69 -10.08
C ASP A 116 7.24 2.16 -9.90
N TYR A 117 7.27 1.39 -10.99
CA TYR A 117 7.49 -0.06 -10.92
C TYR A 117 8.91 -0.44 -10.47
N GLU A 118 9.94 0.26 -10.93
CA GLU A 118 11.32 0.06 -10.46
C GLU A 118 11.46 0.37 -8.96
N LEU A 119 10.76 1.41 -8.49
CA LEU A 119 10.70 1.75 -7.07
C LEU A 119 10.05 0.63 -6.26
N LEU A 120 8.88 0.15 -6.70
CA LEU A 120 8.16 -0.95 -6.06
C LEU A 120 8.97 -2.23 -6.06
N ASP A 121 9.58 -2.60 -7.20
CA ASP A 121 10.43 -3.78 -7.30
C ASP A 121 11.53 -3.76 -6.23
N ARG A 122 12.26 -2.66 -6.14
CA ARG A 122 13.34 -2.49 -5.17
C ARG A 122 12.86 -2.60 -3.72
N ILE A 123 11.76 -1.94 -3.36
CA ILE A 123 11.26 -1.93 -1.98
C ILE A 123 10.72 -3.31 -1.58
N LEU A 124 9.87 -3.89 -2.44
CA LEU A 124 9.26 -5.19 -2.16
C LEU A 124 10.30 -6.30 -2.13
N ALA A 125 11.30 -6.26 -3.02
CA ALA A 125 12.41 -7.22 -2.99
C ALA A 125 13.26 -7.07 -1.71
N ASP A 126 13.49 -5.84 -1.24
CA ASP A 126 14.23 -5.64 0.01
C ASP A 126 13.46 -6.18 1.22
N PHE A 127 12.15 -5.93 1.28
CA PHE A 127 11.30 -6.47 2.35
C PHE A 127 11.28 -7.99 2.32
N SER A 128 11.07 -8.59 1.16
CA SER A 128 11.04 -10.06 1.03
C SER A 128 12.36 -10.73 1.43
N ASN A 129 13.50 -10.08 1.20
CA ASN A 129 14.82 -10.64 1.55
C ASN A 129 15.27 -10.31 2.98
N ASN A 130 14.86 -9.16 3.52
CA ASN A 130 15.33 -8.66 4.82
C ASN A 130 14.16 -8.23 5.73
N PRO A 131 13.09 -9.02 5.89
CA PRO A 131 11.86 -8.55 6.52
C PRO A 131 12.05 -8.24 8.01
N LEU A 132 12.99 -8.93 8.66
CA LEU A 132 13.32 -8.74 10.08
C LEU A 132 14.13 -7.46 10.38
N GLU A 133 14.55 -6.74 9.34
CA GLU A 133 15.25 -5.47 9.48
C GLU A 133 14.30 -4.26 9.44
N TYR A 134 13.01 -4.49 9.23
CA TYR A 134 11.97 -3.46 9.18
C TYR A 134 11.46 -3.12 10.58
N ASP A 135 11.13 -1.85 10.80
CA ASP A 135 10.50 -1.34 12.01
C ASP A 135 9.14 -1.98 12.32
N LEU A 136 8.47 -2.56 11.32
CA LEU A 136 7.30 -3.42 11.49
C LEU A 136 7.51 -4.53 12.54
N CYS A 137 8.74 -5.02 12.70
CA CYS A 137 9.13 -6.02 13.71
C CYS A 137 8.94 -5.59 15.15
N GLU A 138 8.75 -4.30 15.40
CA GLU A 138 8.49 -3.80 16.75
C GLU A 138 7.10 -4.20 17.25
N LEU A 139 6.14 -4.41 16.34
CA LEU A 139 4.73 -4.66 16.66
C LEU A 139 4.17 -5.98 16.10
N VAL A 140 4.78 -6.54 15.07
CA VAL A 140 4.31 -7.78 14.44
C VAL A 140 5.20 -8.97 14.83
N PRO A 141 4.63 -10.13 15.22
CA PRO A 141 5.40 -11.33 15.50
C PRO A 141 6.31 -11.74 14.34
N GLN A 142 7.48 -12.28 14.67
CA GLN A 142 8.46 -12.69 13.66
C GLN A 142 7.90 -13.71 12.66
N GLU A 143 7.06 -14.65 13.10
CA GLU A 143 6.44 -15.66 12.23
C GLU A 143 5.53 -15.02 11.18
N ASP A 144 4.69 -14.07 11.61
CA ASP A 144 3.79 -13.32 10.73
C ASP A 144 4.57 -12.46 9.71
N ILE A 145 5.67 -11.85 10.14
CA ILE A 145 6.53 -11.04 9.25
C ILE A 145 7.17 -11.89 8.15
N LEU A 146 7.60 -13.11 8.49
CA LEU A 146 8.18 -14.03 7.51
C LEU A 146 7.13 -14.51 6.51
N GLU A 147 5.90 -14.79 6.96
CA GLU A 147 4.79 -15.14 6.06
C GLU A 147 4.40 -13.97 5.16
N MET A 148 4.29 -12.76 5.71
CA MET A 148 4.04 -11.53 4.95
C MET A 148 5.13 -11.29 3.90
N ALA A 149 6.39 -11.60 4.19
CA ALA A 149 7.51 -11.47 3.26
C ALA A 149 7.39 -12.41 2.04
N GLU A 150 6.90 -13.63 2.24
CA GLU A 150 6.61 -14.60 1.18
C GLU A 150 5.43 -14.14 0.30
N ILE A 151 4.36 -13.63 0.93
CA ILE A 151 3.20 -13.05 0.25
C ILE A 151 3.63 -11.83 -0.58
N CYS A 152 4.47 -10.97 -0.01
CA CYS A 152 5.03 -9.79 -0.68
C CYS A 152 5.87 -10.18 -1.91
N GLU A 153 6.68 -11.24 -1.83
CA GLU A 153 7.48 -11.68 -2.98
C GLU A 153 6.57 -12.19 -4.11
N SER A 154 5.54 -12.96 -3.77
CA SER A 154 4.53 -13.40 -4.74
C SER A 154 3.82 -12.22 -5.42
N LEU A 155 3.40 -11.22 -4.63
CA LEU A 155 2.79 -9.99 -5.13
C LEU A 155 3.74 -9.24 -6.08
N ARG A 156 5.01 -9.09 -5.70
CA ARG A 156 6.03 -8.42 -6.51
C ARG A 156 6.19 -9.10 -7.88
N GLN A 157 6.28 -10.43 -7.91
CA GLN A 157 6.44 -11.18 -9.17
C GLN A 157 5.23 -11.00 -10.10
N GLU A 158 4.00 -11.09 -9.58
CA GLU A 158 2.80 -10.87 -10.40
C GLU A 158 2.69 -9.42 -10.89
N LEU A 159 2.99 -8.45 -10.02
CA LEU A 159 2.93 -7.03 -10.36
C LEU A 159 3.93 -6.63 -11.46
N LEU A 160 5.08 -7.29 -11.55
CA LEU A 160 6.12 -7.00 -12.53
C LEU A 160 6.07 -7.86 -13.80
N SER A 161 5.24 -8.91 -13.80
CA SER A 161 5.00 -9.76 -14.99
C SER A 161 4.29 -9.05 -16.14
#